data_AF-A0A7R9Z214-F1
#
_entry.id   AF-A0A7R9Z214-F1
#
_cell.length_a   1.000
_cell.length_b   1.000
_cell.length_c   1.000
_cell.angle_alpha   90.00
_cell.angle_beta   90.00
_cell.angle_gamma   90.00
#
_symmetry.space_group_name_H-M   'P 1'
#
loop_
_entity.id
_entity.type
_entity.pdbx_description
1 polymer ?
#
loop_
_entity_poly.entity_id
_entity_poly.type
_entity_poly.pdbx_seq_one_letter_code
_entity_poly.pdbx_strand_id
1 'polypeptide(L)'
;AAEWGGTDCYTNADYMSRIWSFLSSGPTGGWTSKSTPGETLFEGPFAVSSVSWHTCSSDVVNKLGPIVHEIGHMLGLSDLYGGANSVGVGNHDFMGSAWGFGAHTESPTSLSAYHKIRLGWLIPTVLDEGAGGRYEITPSETTAVAYKVTAGYPEGEYLLVENRQPVEFDAYIGPGGLAIWHVDENQPYNGAAGNPWEDGWPGNGVGIRTRLTLLQADERYHMERKFNQGDGKDYFRNRGPGGVRPTR
;
A
#
# COMPACT_ATOMS: atom_id res chain seq x y z
N ALA A 1 0.07 21.36 1.73
CA ALA A 1 0.51 22.44 0.81
C ALA A 1 1.75 22.03 -0.01
N ALA A 2 2.78 21.44 0.59
CA ALA A 2 4.02 21.11 -0.16
C ALA A 2 3.81 20.22 -1.41
N GLU A 3 2.93 19.21 -1.31
CA GLU A 3 2.65 18.26 -2.39
C GLU A 3 1.39 18.62 -3.21
N TRP A 4 0.49 19.41 -2.64
CA TRP A 4 -0.77 19.79 -3.27
C TRP A 4 -1.05 21.26 -3.01
N GLY A 5 -1.19 22.03 -4.09
CA GLY A 5 -1.90 23.30 -4.20
C GLY A 5 -1.51 24.44 -3.24
N GLY A 6 -1.64 25.66 -3.74
CA GLY A 6 -1.59 26.87 -2.92
C GLY A 6 -0.20 27.45 -2.67
N THR A 7 -0.19 28.73 -2.31
CA THR A 7 1.01 29.56 -2.19
C THR A 7 1.45 29.70 -0.75
N ASP A 8 2.75 29.55 -0.50
CA ASP A 8 3.32 29.56 0.85
C ASP A 8 3.23 30.98 1.40
N CYS A 9 2.74 31.16 2.63
CA CYS A 9 2.46 32.48 3.15
C CYS A 9 3.72 33.25 3.56
N TYR A 10 4.87 32.59 3.69
CA TYR A 10 6.12 33.19 4.13
C TYR A 10 7.00 33.61 2.95
N THR A 11 7.03 32.79 1.91
CA THR A 11 7.91 32.93 0.74
C THR A 11 7.15 33.28 -0.53
N ASN A 12 5.82 33.21 -0.52
CA ASN A 12 4.96 33.32 -1.69
C ASN A 12 5.29 32.32 -2.81
N ALA A 13 6.02 31.24 -2.47
CA ALA A 13 6.38 30.19 -3.41
C ALA A 13 5.18 29.29 -3.71
N ASP A 14 4.96 28.97 -4.98
CA ASP A 14 3.95 28.02 -5.43
C ASP A 14 4.37 26.57 -5.13
N TYR A 15 3.42 25.63 -5.07
CA TYR A 15 3.70 24.21 -4.84
C TYR A 15 4.66 23.59 -5.87
N MET A 16 4.69 24.10 -7.11
CA MET A 16 5.65 23.67 -8.14
C MET A 16 7.11 24.03 -7.82
N SER A 17 7.33 24.95 -6.88
CA SER A 17 8.67 25.36 -6.44
C SER A 17 9.10 24.65 -5.14
N ARG A 18 8.38 23.61 -4.72
CA ARG A 18 8.63 22.88 -3.47
C ARG A 18 9.09 21.47 -3.76
N ILE A 19 9.82 20.91 -2.80
CA ILE A 19 10.30 19.54 -2.84
C ILE A 19 9.19 18.63 -2.29
N TRP A 20 8.72 17.70 -3.10
CA TRP A 20 7.82 16.62 -2.67
C TRP A 20 8.53 15.69 -1.71
N SER A 21 7.78 14.90 -0.92
CA SER A 21 8.41 13.79 -0.20
C SER A 21 8.96 12.79 -1.22
N PHE A 22 10.18 12.30 -1.01
CA PHE A 22 10.83 11.33 -1.90
C PHE A 22 12.01 10.63 -1.21
N LEU A 23 12.30 9.43 -1.68
CA LEU A 23 13.57 8.74 -1.54
C LEU A 23 14.44 9.03 -2.78
N SER A 24 15.72 9.30 -2.54
CA SER A 24 16.74 9.26 -3.58
C SER A 24 17.81 8.24 -3.22
N SER A 25 18.37 7.58 -4.23
CA SER A 25 19.58 6.76 -4.09
C SER A 25 20.82 7.58 -3.69
N GLY A 26 20.71 8.91 -3.71
CA GLY A 26 21.83 9.83 -3.57
C GLY A 26 22.70 9.88 -4.83
N PRO A 27 23.55 10.91 -4.96
CA PRO A 27 24.54 10.97 -6.04
C PRO A 27 25.68 9.97 -5.80
N THR A 28 26.11 9.31 -6.88
CA THR A 28 27.29 8.44 -6.86
C THR A 28 28.53 9.27 -6.52
N GLY A 29 29.19 8.95 -5.41
CA GLY A 29 30.35 9.70 -4.90
C GLY A 29 30.05 10.70 -3.78
N GLY A 30 28.82 10.70 -3.24
CA GLY A 30 28.42 11.56 -2.13
C GLY A 30 28.02 12.97 -2.58
N TRP A 31 27.25 13.66 -1.74
CA TRP A 31 26.90 15.06 -1.97
C TRP A 31 27.73 15.97 -1.06
N THR A 32 28.47 16.90 -1.66
CA THR A 32 29.24 17.93 -0.96
C THR A 32 28.55 19.26 -1.17
N SER A 33 28.31 20.02 -0.10
CA SER A 33 27.73 21.36 -0.27
C SER A 33 28.72 22.28 -0.97
N LYS A 34 28.20 23.11 -1.88
CA LYS A 34 28.95 24.20 -2.51
C LYS A 34 29.42 25.25 -1.47
N SER A 35 28.72 25.37 -0.34
CA SER A 35 29.06 26.32 0.73
C SER A 35 30.09 25.79 1.73
N THR A 36 30.33 24.47 1.79
CA THR A 36 31.36 23.82 2.61
C THR A 36 32.13 22.79 1.78
N PRO A 37 33.00 23.26 0.86
CA PRO A 37 33.78 22.38 0.01
C PRO A 37 34.67 21.44 0.84
N GLY A 38 34.55 20.13 0.60
CA GLY A 38 35.33 19.09 1.30
C GLY A 38 34.57 18.36 2.41
N GLU A 39 33.37 18.80 2.78
CA GLU A 39 32.50 18.09 3.71
C GLU A 39 31.40 17.35 2.95
N THR A 40 31.51 16.02 2.88
CA THR A 40 30.41 15.19 2.38
C THR A 40 29.28 15.23 3.39
N LEU A 41 28.11 15.74 2.99
CA LEU A 41 26.96 15.88 3.88
C LEU A 41 26.13 14.61 3.94
N PHE A 42 26.04 13.87 2.83
CA PHE A 42 25.41 12.56 2.80
C PHE A 42 26.09 11.66 1.76
N GLU A 43 26.37 10.42 2.16
CA GLU A 43 26.80 9.32 1.28
C GLU A 43 25.71 8.25 1.27
N GLY A 44 25.09 8.03 0.12
CA GLY A 44 24.07 7.00 -0.06
C GLY A 44 22.63 7.53 -0.05
N PRO A 45 21.65 6.62 0.12
CA PRO A 45 20.24 6.96 0.02
C PRO A 45 19.79 7.91 1.12
N PHE A 46 18.90 8.84 0.78
CA PHE A 46 18.26 9.73 1.75
C PHE A 46 16.79 9.90 1.40
N ALA A 47 15.99 10.19 2.43
CA ALA A 47 14.59 10.55 2.30
C ALA A 47 14.38 12.00 2.74
N VAL A 48 13.53 12.72 2.01
CA VAL A 48 13.01 14.02 2.43
C VAL A 48 11.52 13.86 2.58
N SER A 49 10.95 14.34 3.68
CA SER A 49 9.50 14.35 3.87
C SER A 49 9.03 15.67 4.47
N SER A 50 7.90 16.17 3.97
CA SER A 50 7.29 17.39 4.46
C SER A 50 6.43 17.11 5.69
N VAL A 51 6.60 17.90 6.75
CA VAL A 51 5.81 17.77 7.99
C VAL A 51 4.62 18.73 8.06
N SER A 52 4.44 19.62 7.07
CA SER A 52 3.44 20.69 7.08
C SER A 52 2.26 20.44 6.14
N TRP A 53 1.05 20.59 6.67
CA TRP A 53 -0.20 20.47 5.90
C TRP A 53 -0.64 21.80 5.26
N HIS A 54 -0.43 22.92 5.95
CA HIS A 54 -0.89 24.23 5.54
C HIS A 54 0.16 25.05 4.77
N THR A 55 -0.32 26.08 4.07
CA THR A 55 0.53 27.13 3.47
C THR A 55 1.04 28.13 4.51
N CYS A 56 0.53 28.05 5.74
CA CYS A 56 0.81 28.96 6.85
C CYS A 56 0.81 28.22 8.20
N SER A 57 1.53 28.78 9.19
CA SER A 57 1.73 28.29 10.56
C SER A 57 2.82 27.22 10.77
N SER A 58 3.38 27.27 11.99
CA SER A 58 4.27 26.26 12.58
C SER A 58 3.50 25.13 13.27
N ASP A 59 2.18 25.07 13.15
CA ASP A 59 1.40 23.96 13.67
C ASP A 59 1.73 22.74 12.81
N VAL A 60 2.60 21.90 13.36
CA VAL A 60 3.03 20.63 12.79
C VAL A 60 1.81 19.71 12.74
N VAL A 61 1.06 19.77 11.64
CA VAL A 61 -0.02 18.82 11.40
C VAL A 61 0.56 17.65 10.60
N ASN A 62 0.76 16.57 11.36
CA ASN A 62 1.46 15.32 11.04
C ASN A 62 1.03 14.69 9.72
N LYS A 63 1.86 14.90 8.68
CA LYS A 63 1.89 14.04 7.50
C LYS A 63 2.60 12.71 7.82
N LEU A 64 2.06 11.96 8.78
CA LEU A 64 2.65 10.67 9.14
C LEU A 64 2.69 9.75 7.92
N GLY A 65 1.63 9.77 7.10
CA GLY A 65 1.54 9.04 5.84
C GLY A 65 2.74 9.18 4.90
N PRO A 66 3.00 10.37 4.33
CA PRO A 66 4.17 10.58 3.49
C PRO A 66 5.50 10.22 4.18
N ILE A 67 5.64 10.48 5.49
CA ILE A 67 6.84 10.11 6.24
C ILE A 67 7.01 8.58 6.27
N VAL A 68 5.98 7.82 6.64
CA VAL A 68 6.07 6.36 6.74
C VAL A 68 6.20 5.70 5.37
N HIS A 69 5.66 6.31 4.32
CA HIS A 69 5.84 5.87 2.94
C HIS A 69 7.32 5.92 2.54
N GLU A 70 8.00 7.06 2.77
CA GLU A 70 9.43 7.17 2.47
C GLU A 70 10.29 6.27 3.36
N ILE A 71 9.93 6.12 4.64
CA ILE A 71 10.59 5.15 5.53
C ILE A 71 10.41 3.72 5.00
N GLY A 72 9.24 3.38 4.45
CA GLY A 72 8.99 2.10 3.78
C GLY A 72 10.00 1.85 2.66
N HIS A 73 10.29 2.84 1.82
CA HIS A 73 11.34 2.74 0.82
C HIS A 73 12.73 2.55 1.40
N MET A 74 13.07 3.26 2.50
CA MET A 74 14.34 3.05 3.21
C MET A 74 14.47 1.63 3.75
N LEU A 75 13.35 0.99 4.11
CA LEU A 75 13.29 -0.41 4.54
C LEU A 75 13.29 -1.40 3.36
N GLY A 76 13.36 -0.92 2.11
CA GLY A 76 13.44 -1.73 0.90
C GLY A 76 12.08 -2.12 0.30
N LEU A 77 11.00 -1.46 0.70
CA LEU A 77 9.69 -1.64 0.09
C LEU A 77 9.59 -0.88 -1.24
N SER A 78 8.89 -1.48 -2.20
CA SER A 78 8.56 -0.84 -3.47
C SER A 78 7.17 -0.26 -3.40
N ASP A 79 6.91 0.73 -4.27
CA ASP A 79 5.58 1.26 -4.46
C ASP A 79 4.56 0.22 -4.91
N LEU A 80 3.35 0.35 -4.38
CA LEU A 80 2.19 -0.46 -4.74
C LEU A 80 1.07 0.36 -5.39
N TYR A 81 1.33 1.63 -5.73
CA TYR A 81 0.42 2.41 -6.57
C TYR A 81 0.26 1.76 -7.94
N GLY A 82 -0.87 2.01 -8.58
CA GLY A 82 -1.19 1.47 -9.90
C GLY A 82 -0.68 2.35 -11.04
N GLY A 83 -0.60 1.75 -12.23
CA GLY A 83 -0.22 2.45 -13.46
C GLY A 83 -1.34 3.30 -14.08
N ALA A 84 -1.41 3.30 -15.41
CA ALA A 84 -2.31 4.18 -16.16
C ALA A 84 -3.81 3.95 -15.87
N ASN A 85 -4.22 2.71 -15.55
CA ASN A 85 -5.62 2.31 -15.39
C ASN A 85 -6.00 1.82 -13.98
N SER A 86 -5.10 1.81 -12.99
CA SER A 86 -5.41 1.40 -11.62
C SER A 86 -4.82 2.37 -10.58
N VAL A 87 -5.39 2.41 -9.37
CA VAL A 87 -4.74 3.03 -8.19
C VAL A 87 -3.83 2.05 -7.43
N GLY A 88 -3.72 0.80 -7.90
CA GLY A 88 -2.94 -0.25 -7.24
C GLY A 88 -3.72 -0.82 -6.07
N VAL A 89 -3.08 -0.94 -4.91
CA VAL A 89 -3.74 -1.39 -3.67
C VAL A 89 -4.45 -0.27 -2.91
N GLY A 90 -4.40 0.96 -3.42
CA GLY A 90 -5.06 2.13 -2.84
C GLY A 90 -4.69 2.36 -1.37
N ASN A 91 -5.68 2.75 -0.58
CA ASN A 91 -5.57 3.02 0.85
C ASN A 91 -5.49 1.75 1.72
N HIS A 92 -5.30 0.56 1.17
CA HIS A 92 -5.19 -0.66 1.99
C HIS A 92 -3.74 -0.99 2.41
N ASP A 93 -2.76 -0.27 1.88
CA ASP A 93 -1.33 -0.32 2.25
C ASP A 93 -0.73 1.07 2.05
N PHE A 94 0.03 1.60 3.02
CA PHE A 94 0.59 2.94 2.89
C PHE A 94 1.63 3.08 1.76
N MET A 95 2.18 1.99 1.24
CA MET A 95 3.00 1.98 0.03
C MET A 95 2.17 2.06 -1.26
N GLY A 96 0.86 1.84 -1.19
CA GLY A 96 -0.10 2.11 -2.28
C GLY A 96 -0.67 3.52 -2.23
N SER A 97 -0.91 4.02 -1.02
CA SER A 97 -1.37 5.39 -0.78
C SER A 97 -0.97 5.88 0.60
N ALA A 98 -0.16 6.95 0.62
CA ALA A 98 0.26 7.62 1.84
C ALA A 98 -0.86 8.42 2.53
N TRP A 99 -2.09 8.46 1.99
CA TRP A 99 -3.15 9.35 2.49
C TRP A 99 -4.10 8.70 3.49
N GLY A 100 -4.16 7.37 3.51
CA GLY A 100 -5.12 6.63 4.32
C GLY A 100 -6.58 6.85 3.89
N PHE A 101 -7.50 6.14 4.54
CA PHE A 101 -8.93 6.30 4.31
C PHE A 101 -9.41 7.70 4.69
N GLY A 102 -10.25 8.32 3.87
CA GLY A 102 -10.79 9.67 4.14
C GLY A 102 -9.75 10.80 4.12
N ALA A 103 -8.53 10.54 3.64
CA ALA A 103 -7.38 11.46 3.72
C ALA A 103 -6.90 11.76 5.15
N HIS A 104 -7.11 10.82 6.07
CA HIS A 104 -6.56 10.85 7.43
C HIS A 104 -5.06 10.51 7.45
N THR A 105 -4.22 11.46 7.03
CA THR A 105 -2.76 11.30 6.92
C THR A 105 -2.03 11.08 8.24
N GLU A 106 -2.67 11.42 9.35
CA GLU A 106 -2.22 11.17 10.72
C GLU A 106 -2.33 9.69 11.11
N SER A 107 -3.16 8.92 10.39
CA SER A 107 -3.38 7.50 10.58
C SER A 107 -3.32 6.79 9.22
N PRO A 108 -2.15 6.77 8.56
CA PRO A 108 -1.99 6.03 7.33
C PRO A 108 -2.24 4.55 7.63
N THR A 109 -3.00 3.90 6.76
CA THR A 109 -3.34 2.49 6.90
C THR A 109 -2.10 1.61 6.98
N SER A 110 -2.16 0.59 7.81
CA SER A 110 -1.05 -0.33 8.04
C SER A 110 -0.63 -1.05 6.75
N LEU A 111 0.64 -1.46 6.70
CA LEU A 111 1.15 -2.36 5.65
C LEU A 111 0.26 -3.59 5.50
N SER A 112 0.08 -4.03 4.27
CA SER A 112 -0.51 -5.33 3.95
C SER A 112 0.34 -6.47 4.53
N ALA A 113 -0.28 -7.64 4.70
CA ALA A 113 0.44 -8.87 5.02
C ALA A 113 1.63 -9.12 4.08
N TYR A 114 1.49 -8.78 2.80
CA TYR A 114 2.56 -8.92 1.81
C TYR A 114 3.82 -8.13 2.21
N HIS A 115 3.69 -6.84 2.52
CA HIS A 115 4.83 -6.03 2.94
C HIS A 115 5.35 -6.38 4.33
N LYS A 116 4.47 -6.74 5.27
CA LYS A 116 4.90 -7.27 6.59
C LYS A 116 5.76 -8.52 6.44
N ILE A 117 5.43 -9.42 5.50
CA ILE A 117 6.23 -10.62 5.19
C ILE A 117 7.58 -10.25 4.58
N ARG A 118 7.60 -9.31 3.62
CA ARG A 118 8.83 -8.86 2.95
C ARG A 118 9.84 -8.22 3.91
N LEU A 119 9.35 -7.55 4.96
CA LEU A 119 10.17 -6.98 6.03
C LEU A 119 10.56 -8.01 7.11
N GLY A 120 10.03 -9.24 7.04
CA GLY A 120 10.22 -10.25 8.09
C GLY A 120 9.46 -9.97 9.39
N TRP A 121 8.49 -9.04 9.38
CA TRP A 121 7.64 -8.71 10.53
C TRP A 121 6.52 -9.73 10.74
N LEU A 122 6.20 -10.50 9.71
CA LEU A 122 5.18 -11.53 9.73
C LEU A 122 5.69 -12.78 9.00
N ILE A 123 5.54 -13.95 9.61
CA ILE A 123 5.77 -15.24 8.96
C ILE A 123 4.39 -15.88 8.75
N PRO A 124 3.94 -16.11 7.50
CA PRO A 124 2.59 -16.59 7.25
C PRO A 124 2.50 -18.09 7.53
N THR A 125 1.34 -18.54 8.01
CA THR A 125 1.04 -19.97 8.06
C THR A 125 0.60 -20.42 6.66
N VAL A 126 1.34 -21.36 6.08
CA VAL A 126 1.04 -21.89 4.75
C VAL A 126 -0.11 -22.91 4.85
N LEU A 127 -1.12 -22.73 3.99
CA LEU A 127 -2.24 -23.63 3.80
C LEU A 127 -2.09 -24.31 2.44
N ASP A 128 -1.70 -25.59 2.46
CA ASP A 128 -1.42 -26.42 1.30
C ASP A 128 -2.61 -27.33 0.93
N GLU A 129 -2.39 -28.20 -0.07
CA GLU A 129 -3.37 -29.21 -0.47
C GLU A 129 -3.62 -30.20 0.68
N GLY A 130 -4.76 -30.04 1.34
CA GLY A 130 -5.14 -30.86 2.51
C GLY A 130 -5.34 -30.05 3.80
N ALA A 131 -4.98 -28.75 3.80
CA ALA A 131 -5.20 -27.82 4.90
C ALA A 131 -6.69 -27.42 5.09
N GLY A 132 -7.62 -28.36 4.96
CA GLY A 132 -9.03 -28.15 5.28
C GLY A 132 -9.25 -28.01 6.78
N GLY A 133 -10.08 -27.05 7.19
CA GLY A 133 -10.39 -26.88 8.61
C GLY A 133 -10.98 -25.51 8.94
N ARG A 134 -11.15 -25.26 10.23
CA ARG A 134 -11.51 -23.96 10.77
C ARG A 134 -10.25 -23.28 11.27
N TYR A 135 -10.00 -22.09 10.76
CA TYR A 135 -8.88 -21.23 11.16
C TYR A 135 -9.41 -20.00 11.87
N GLU A 136 -8.69 -19.56 12.90
CA GLU A 136 -8.98 -18.32 13.62
C GLU A 136 -7.90 -17.32 13.29
N ILE A 137 -8.32 -16.12 12.89
CA ILE A 137 -7.40 -15.05 12.50
C ILE A 137 -7.70 -13.80 13.30
N THR A 138 -6.74 -13.44 14.14
CA THR A 138 -6.76 -12.19 14.93
C THR A 138 -6.40 -11.00 14.03
N PRO A 139 -6.77 -9.77 14.43
CA PRO A 139 -6.42 -8.57 13.68
C PRO A 139 -4.92 -8.46 13.45
N SER A 140 -4.54 -8.17 12.20
CA SER A 140 -3.15 -8.12 11.73
C SER A 140 -2.37 -6.93 12.29
N GLU A 141 -3.09 -5.94 12.80
CA GLU A 141 -2.56 -4.72 13.41
C GLU A 141 -2.04 -4.99 14.84
N THR A 142 -2.63 -5.97 15.53
CA THR A 142 -2.28 -6.28 16.93
C THR A 142 -1.52 -7.60 17.06
N THR A 143 -1.62 -8.49 16.07
CA THR A 143 -0.96 -9.79 16.07
C THR A 143 -0.41 -10.11 14.68
N ALA A 144 0.85 -10.53 14.59
CA ALA A 144 1.50 -10.90 13.32
C ALA A 144 0.99 -12.25 12.77
N VAL A 145 -0.26 -12.29 12.30
CA VAL A 145 -0.92 -13.49 11.76
C VAL A 145 -1.45 -13.21 10.36
N ALA A 146 -1.06 -14.07 9.41
CA ALA A 146 -1.67 -14.18 8.10
C ALA A 146 -1.59 -15.63 7.60
N TYR A 147 -2.47 -15.99 6.69
CA TYR A 147 -2.44 -17.29 6.00
C TYR A 147 -1.99 -17.12 4.56
N LYS A 148 -1.15 -18.03 4.07
CA LYS A 148 -0.72 -18.10 2.68
C LYS A 148 -1.32 -19.33 2.02
N VAL A 149 -2.18 -19.14 1.03
CA VAL A 149 -2.81 -20.23 0.26
C VAL A 149 -2.08 -20.38 -1.07
N THR A 150 -1.39 -21.50 -1.25
CA THR A 150 -0.64 -21.80 -2.50
C THR A 150 -1.35 -22.83 -3.37
N ALA A 151 -2.27 -23.62 -2.80
CA ALA A 151 -2.99 -24.66 -3.53
C ALA A 151 -3.79 -24.07 -4.70
N GLY A 152 -3.61 -24.63 -5.90
CA GLY A 152 -4.31 -24.20 -7.11
C GLY A 152 -3.68 -23.02 -7.86
N TYR A 153 -2.53 -22.51 -7.42
CA TYR A 153 -1.78 -21.44 -8.10
C TYR A 153 -0.43 -21.95 -8.64
N PRO A 154 0.09 -21.37 -9.74
CA PRO A 154 1.43 -21.68 -10.23
C PRO A 154 2.53 -21.20 -9.26
N GLU A 155 3.76 -21.65 -9.49
CA GLU A 155 4.90 -21.21 -8.70
C GLU A 155 5.06 -19.68 -8.74
N GLY A 156 5.26 -19.06 -7.58
CA GLY A 156 5.34 -17.61 -7.42
C GLY A 156 4.00 -16.89 -7.30
N GLU A 157 2.86 -17.58 -7.46
CA GLU A 157 1.52 -17.01 -7.32
C GLU A 157 0.79 -17.62 -6.12
N TYR A 158 0.07 -16.81 -5.34
CA TYR A 158 -0.64 -17.27 -4.14
C TYR A 158 -1.62 -16.22 -3.61
N LEU A 159 -2.46 -16.63 -2.66
CA LEU A 159 -3.25 -15.70 -1.84
C LEU A 159 -2.62 -15.49 -0.47
N LEU A 160 -2.71 -14.27 0.05
CA LEU A 160 -2.52 -13.97 1.46
C LEU A 160 -3.86 -13.54 2.07
N VAL A 161 -4.17 -14.09 3.23
CA VAL A 161 -5.38 -13.74 3.99
C VAL A 161 -4.97 -13.13 5.31
N GLU A 162 -5.41 -11.90 5.57
CA GLU A 162 -5.26 -11.23 6.86
C GLU A 162 -6.59 -10.64 7.35
N ASN A 163 -6.72 -10.47 8.65
CA ASN A 163 -7.87 -9.82 9.26
C ASN A 163 -7.52 -8.37 9.57
N ARG A 164 -8.19 -7.42 8.92
CA ARG A 164 -8.01 -5.97 9.12
C ARG A 164 -9.18 -5.46 9.94
N GLN A 165 -8.92 -4.81 11.07
CA GLN A 165 -9.95 -4.23 11.93
C GLN A 165 -9.71 -2.74 12.17
N PRO A 166 -10.75 -1.92 12.48
CA PRO A 166 -10.60 -0.49 12.74
C PRO A 166 -9.96 -0.22 14.11
N VAL A 167 -8.69 -0.59 14.24
CA VAL A 167 -7.85 -0.46 15.42
C VAL A 167 -6.49 0.10 15.02
N GLU A 168 -5.80 0.76 15.96
CA GLU A 168 -4.50 1.38 15.70
C GLU A 168 -4.54 2.28 14.44
N PHE A 169 -3.57 2.13 13.54
CA PHE A 169 -3.45 2.90 12.30
C PHE A 169 -4.53 2.60 11.25
N ASP A 170 -5.29 1.52 11.43
CA ASP A 170 -6.42 1.15 10.58
C ASP A 170 -7.75 1.76 11.07
N ALA A 171 -7.73 2.71 12.00
CA ALA A 171 -8.93 3.32 12.62
C ALA A 171 -10.03 3.75 11.63
N TYR A 172 -9.67 4.07 10.38
CA TYR A 172 -10.57 4.63 9.36
C TYR A 172 -10.95 3.65 8.23
N ILE A 173 -10.55 2.37 8.28
CA ILE A 173 -10.88 1.37 7.23
C ILE A 173 -12.39 1.03 7.15
N GLY A 174 -13.19 1.57 8.08
CA GLY A 174 -14.60 1.29 8.24
C GLY A 174 -14.83 0.02 9.07
N PRO A 175 -15.76 -0.87 8.68
CA PRO A 175 -16.18 -2.00 9.52
C PRO A 175 -15.16 -3.14 9.63
N GLY A 176 -14.03 -3.07 8.92
CA GLY A 176 -13.03 -4.14 8.87
C GLY A 176 -13.52 -5.44 8.22
N GLY A 177 -12.69 -6.47 8.25
CA GLY A 177 -12.96 -7.80 7.71
C GLY A 177 -11.70 -8.50 7.22
N LEU A 178 -11.88 -9.57 6.44
CA LEU A 178 -10.76 -10.27 5.82
C LEU A 178 -10.32 -9.54 4.55
N ALA A 179 -9.05 -9.17 4.50
CA ALA A 179 -8.38 -8.77 3.27
C ALA A 179 -7.80 -10.03 2.61
N ILE A 180 -8.14 -10.25 1.35
CA ILE A 180 -7.56 -11.33 0.54
C ILE A 180 -6.72 -10.69 -0.54
N TRP A 181 -5.41 -10.86 -0.42
CA TRP A 181 -4.44 -10.36 -1.38
C TRP A 181 -4.09 -11.44 -2.37
N HIS A 182 -4.20 -11.14 -3.65
CA HIS A 182 -3.57 -11.92 -4.69
C HIS A 182 -2.15 -11.42 -4.92
N VAL A 183 -1.20 -12.33 -4.93
CA VAL A 183 0.22 -12.05 -5.12
C VAL A 183 0.71 -12.84 -6.33
N ASP A 184 1.39 -12.16 -7.25
CA ASP A 184 2.15 -12.76 -8.35
C ASP A 184 3.59 -12.23 -8.32
N GLU A 185 4.51 -13.02 -7.76
CA GLU A 185 5.92 -12.65 -7.64
C GLU A 185 6.66 -12.62 -8.98
N ASN A 186 6.05 -13.18 -10.04
CA ASN A 186 6.58 -13.11 -11.40
C ASN A 186 6.33 -11.74 -12.04
N GLN A 187 5.45 -10.91 -11.45
CA GLN A 187 5.31 -9.51 -11.85
C GLN A 187 6.38 -8.64 -11.19
N PRO A 188 7.11 -7.82 -11.95
CA PRO A 188 8.17 -6.97 -11.40
C PRO A 188 7.64 -5.81 -10.55
N TYR A 189 6.41 -5.34 -10.79
CA TYR A 189 5.78 -4.21 -10.08
C TYR A 189 4.25 -4.21 -10.24
N ASN A 190 3.56 -3.26 -9.58
CA ASN A 190 2.14 -3.01 -9.77
C ASN A 190 1.87 -2.20 -11.05
N GLY A 191 1.71 -2.90 -12.17
CA GLY A 191 1.52 -2.29 -13.49
C GLY A 191 0.06 -1.94 -13.80
N ALA A 192 -0.38 -2.33 -15.00
CA ALA A 192 -1.77 -2.17 -15.42
C ALA A 192 -2.61 -3.33 -14.90
N ALA A 193 -3.50 -3.09 -13.94
CA ALA A 193 -4.39 -4.14 -13.46
C ALA A 193 -5.30 -4.62 -14.59
N GLY A 194 -5.31 -5.93 -14.86
CA GLY A 194 -6.33 -6.54 -15.71
C GLY A 194 -7.66 -6.61 -14.97
N ASN A 195 -8.75 -6.79 -15.71
CA ASN A 195 -10.09 -6.66 -15.16
C ASN A 195 -11.09 -7.63 -15.78
N PRO A 196 -12.21 -7.93 -15.10
CA PRO A 196 -13.18 -8.92 -15.59
C PRO A 196 -13.93 -8.53 -16.88
N TRP A 197 -13.82 -7.30 -17.35
CA TRP A 197 -14.46 -6.86 -18.59
C TRP A 197 -13.57 -7.11 -19.82
N GLU A 198 -12.33 -7.56 -19.61
CA GLU A 198 -11.43 -8.00 -20.67
C GLU A 198 -11.76 -9.43 -21.11
N ASP A 199 -11.84 -9.65 -22.42
CA ASP A 199 -12.12 -10.96 -22.99
C ASP A 199 -11.09 -12.00 -22.51
N GLY A 200 -11.60 -13.08 -21.91
CA GLY A 200 -10.82 -14.20 -21.40
C GLY A 200 -10.15 -13.96 -20.04
N TRP A 201 -10.46 -12.86 -19.34
CA TRP A 201 -10.02 -12.67 -17.96
C TRP A 201 -10.54 -13.81 -17.04
N PRO A 202 -9.76 -14.28 -16.04
CA PRO A 202 -8.38 -13.89 -15.74
C PRO A 202 -7.32 -14.63 -16.59
N GLY A 203 -7.73 -15.63 -17.40
CA GLY A 203 -6.85 -16.57 -18.12
C GLY A 203 -6.29 -16.11 -19.46
N ASN A 204 -6.59 -14.89 -19.90
CA ASN A 204 -6.14 -14.32 -21.18
C ASN A 204 -4.65 -13.90 -21.19
N GLY A 205 -3.89 -14.18 -20.12
CA GLY A 205 -2.52 -13.70 -19.95
C GLY A 205 -2.42 -12.18 -19.78
N VAL A 206 -3.57 -11.50 -19.72
CA VAL A 206 -3.70 -10.08 -19.36
C VAL A 206 -4.01 -9.93 -17.87
N GLY A 207 -4.41 -11.01 -17.17
CA GLY A 207 -4.80 -11.15 -15.76
C GLY A 207 -4.37 -10.09 -14.73
N ILE A 208 -4.04 -10.50 -13.51
CA ILE A 208 -3.60 -9.53 -12.48
C ILE A 208 -2.14 -9.15 -12.80
N ARG A 209 -1.88 -8.17 -13.69
CA ARG A 209 -0.49 -7.68 -14.01
C ARG A 209 0.06 -6.77 -12.91
N THR A 210 -0.24 -7.13 -11.69
CA THR A 210 0.09 -6.40 -10.49
C THR A 210 0.69 -7.41 -9.54
N ARG A 211 1.88 -7.08 -9.04
CA ARG A 211 2.58 -7.92 -8.07
C ARG A 211 1.73 -8.18 -6.82
N LEU A 212 0.90 -7.21 -6.43
CA LEU A 212 -0.07 -7.33 -5.34
C LEU A 212 -1.40 -6.70 -5.74
N THR A 213 -2.50 -7.38 -5.44
CA THR A 213 -3.87 -6.87 -5.64
C THR A 213 -4.78 -7.28 -4.50
N LEU A 214 -5.63 -6.36 -4.03
CA LEU A 214 -6.68 -6.71 -3.09
C LEU A 214 -7.87 -7.25 -3.88
N LEU A 215 -8.30 -8.47 -3.59
CA LEU A 215 -9.56 -8.99 -4.12
C LEU A 215 -10.72 -8.25 -3.44
N GLN A 216 -11.35 -7.32 -4.15
CA GLN A 216 -12.45 -6.50 -3.61
C GLN A 216 -13.69 -7.37 -3.36
N ALA A 217 -14.09 -7.52 -2.09
CA ALA A 217 -15.19 -8.39 -1.68
C ALA A 217 -16.58 -8.00 -2.22
N ASP A 218 -16.73 -6.80 -2.77
CA ASP A 218 -17.97 -6.34 -3.40
C ASP A 218 -17.98 -6.47 -4.94
N GLU A 219 -16.89 -7.00 -5.51
CA GLU A 219 -16.72 -7.28 -6.95
C GLU A 219 -16.91 -6.04 -7.83
N ARG A 220 -16.71 -4.83 -7.30
CA ARG A 220 -16.86 -3.58 -8.08
C ARG A 220 -15.61 -3.16 -8.81
N TYR A 221 -14.46 -3.68 -8.40
CA TYR A 221 -13.14 -3.38 -8.98
C TYR A 221 -12.89 -1.87 -9.06
N HIS A 222 -13.27 -1.14 -8.01
CA HIS A 222 -13.14 0.32 -8.00
C HIS A 222 -11.68 0.76 -8.13
N MET A 223 -10.74 -0.01 -7.59
CA MET A 223 -9.32 0.33 -7.65
C MET A 223 -8.74 0.12 -9.06
N GLU A 224 -9.12 -0.97 -9.73
CA GLU A 224 -8.74 -1.27 -11.12
C GLU A 224 -9.47 -0.37 -12.14
N ARG A 225 -10.44 0.44 -11.68
CA ARG A 225 -11.16 1.42 -12.51
C ARG A 225 -10.78 2.86 -12.19
N LYS A 226 -9.89 3.09 -11.23
CA LYS A 226 -9.61 4.41 -10.64
C LYS A 226 -10.85 5.16 -10.17
N PHE A 227 -11.87 4.42 -9.72
CA PHE A 227 -13.10 5.00 -9.23
C PHE A 227 -12.91 5.59 -7.83
N ASN A 228 -12.18 4.88 -6.96
CA ASN A 228 -11.77 5.35 -5.64
C ASN A 228 -10.44 4.68 -5.21
N GLN A 229 -9.94 5.07 -4.03
CA GLN A 229 -8.73 4.52 -3.41
C GLN A 229 -9.00 3.28 -2.54
N GLY A 230 -10.11 2.58 -2.75
CA GLY A 230 -10.62 1.53 -1.87
C GLY A 230 -11.61 2.06 -0.83
N ASP A 231 -12.43 1.15 -0.29
CA ASP A 231 -13.40 1.40 0.77
C ASP A 231 -13.66 0.16 1.64
N GLY A 232 -14.37 0.34 2.76
CA GLY A 232 -14.60 -0.76 3.71
C GLY A 232 -15.41 -1.94 3.14
N LYS A 233 -16.03 -1.83 1.96
CA LYS A 233 -16.74 -2.93 1.29
C LYS A 233 -15.79 -3.89 0.59
N ASP A 234 -14.52 -3.53 0.45
CA ASP A 234 -13.50 -4.37 -0.16
C ASP A 234 -13.09 -5.54 0.74
N TYR A 235 -13.39 -5.47 2.04
CA TYR A 235 -13.13 -6.54 3.00
C TYR A 235 -14.25 -7.58 3.06
N PHE A 236 -13.86 -8.85 2.99
CA PHE A 236 -14.77 -9.99 3.11
C PHE A 236 -15.27 -10.11 4.55
N ARG A 237 -16.58 -10.21 4.70
CA ARG A 237 -17.26 -10.31 5.99
C ARG A 237 -18.27 -11.44 5.95
N ASN A 238 -18.56 -11.99 7.13
CA ASN A 238 -19.63 -12.97 7.26
C ASN A 238 -20.98 -12.28 6.99
N ARG A 239 -21.60 -12.59 5.84
CA ARG A 239 -22.95 -12.11 5.47
C ARG A 239 -24.08 -13.06 5.89
N GLY A 240 -23.79 -14.09 6.72
CA GLY A 240 -24.73 -15.15 7.08
C GLY A 240 -24.35 -16.51 6.46
N PRO A 241 -25.23 -17.54 6.55
CA PRO A 241 -24.89 -18.90 6.15
C PRO A 241 -24.55 -18.96 4.65
N GLY A 242 -23.26 -19.16 4.34
CA GLY A 242 -22.71 -19.09 2.98
C GLY A 242 -21.53 -18.12 2.78
N GLY A 243 -20.96 -17.57 3.86
CA GLY A 243 -19.88 -16.57 3.83
C GLY A 243 -18.63 -16.92 3.01
N VAL A 244 -18.04 -15.86 2.45
CA VAL A 244 -16.78 -15.72 1.69
C VAL A 244 -16.62 -16.76 0.57
N ARG A 245 -17.07 -16.41 -0.63
CA ARG A 245 -16.73 -17.13 -1.87
C ARG A 245 -15.79 -16.24 -2.68
N PRO A 246 -14.48 -16.50 -2.71
CA PRO A 246 -13.65 -16.05 -3.82
C PRO A 246 -14.19 -16.80 -5.04
N THR A 247 -14.84 -16.10 -5.97
CA THR A 247 -15.21 -16.70 -7.25
C THR A 247 -13.97 -16.73 -8.14
N ARG A 248 -13.81 -17.86 -8.80
CA ARG A 248 -12.71 -18.22 -9.68
C ARG A 248 -12.65 -17.35 -10.93
#